data_AF-A0A7S3G2H3-F1
#
_entry.id   AF-A0A7S3G2H3-F1
#
_cell.length_a   1.000
_cell.length_b   1.000
_cell.length_c   1.000
_cell.angle_alpha   90.00
_cell.angle_beta   90.00
_cell.angle_gamma   90.00
#
_symmetry.space_group_name_H-M   'P 1'
#
loop_
_entity.id
_entity.type
_entity.pdbx_description
1 polymer ?
#
loop_
_entity_poly.entity_id
_entity_poly.type
_entity_poly.pdbx_seq_one_letter_code
_entity_poly.pdbx_strand_id
1 'polypeptide(L)'
;MGKSGEISAANYVARKYGIKAMMMIGTARKLCPNLVVLPYEFEEYKRVSDTMYEIMFGYTARVQPMSIDEAYIDVTGLSAKDVIDVFEMRTGDRMSTSDVQDITVGSLVAMCIRKEIKAKTGCDASAGIGP
;
A
#
# COMPACT_ATOMS: atom_id res chain seq x y z
N MET A 1 1.21 -1.82 30.03
CA MET A 1 1.65 -2.36 28.72
C MET A 1 3.05 -2.91 28.84
N GLY A 2 3.23 -4.19 28.53
CA GLY A 2 4.40 -4.99 28.88
C GLY A 2 5.71 -4.49 28.26
N LYS A 3 6.80 -4.61 29.03
CA LYS A 3 8.19 -4.38 28.57
C LYS A 3 8.68 -5.46 27.59
N SER A 4 7.85 -6.45 27.29
CA SER A 4 8.16 -7.69 26.58
C SER A 4 7.39 -7.76 25.25
N GLY A 5 7.82 -6.94 24.29
CA GLY A 5 7.30 -6.94 22.94
C GLY A 5 8.26 -6.24 21.99
N GLU A 6 8.15 -6.58 20.71
CA GLU A 6 8.93 -6.00 19.64
C GLU A 6 8.08 -5.08 18.78
N ILE A 7 8.71 -4.09 18.16
CA ILE A 7 8.07 -3.20 17.20
C ILE A 7 7.78 -3.99 15.93
N SER A 8 6.50 -4.20 15.62
CA SER A 8 6.09 -4.81 14.34
C SER A 8 6.36 -3.86 13.17
N ALA A 9 5.92 -2.61 13.28
CA ALA A 9 6.16 -1.55 12.30
C ALA A 9 6.32 -0.19 12.99
N ALA A 10 6.96 0.75 12.30
CA ALA A 10 7.15 2.12 12.77
C ALA A 10 6.90 3.11 11.63
N ASN A 11 6.21 4.21 11.93
CA ASN A 11 5.98 5.29 10.96
C ASN A 11 7.29 6.04 10.63
N TYR A 12 7.27 6.84 9.57
CA TYR A 12 8.46 7.56 9.10
C TYR A 12 9.04 8.52 10.14
N VAL A 13 8.22 9.13 11.00
CA VAL A 13 8.69 10.03 12.07
C VAL A 13 9.50 9.27 13.11
N ALA A 14 9.00 8.13 13.58
CA ALA A 14 9.70 7.26 14.52
C ALA A 14 11.00 6.68 13.94
N ARG A 15 11.00 6.30 12.65
CA ARG A 15 12.20 5.79 11.96
C ARG A 15 13.36 6.79 11.94
N LYS A 16 13.09 8.11 11.96
CA LYS A 16 14.14 9.14 12.06
C LYS A 16 14.95 9.05 13.36
N TYR A 17 14.40 8.47 14.42
CA TYR A 17 15.10 8.21 15.68
C TYR A 17 15.86 6.88 15.68
N GLY A 18 15.96 6.20 14.54
CA GLY A 18 16.63 4.91 14.41
C GLY A 18 15.77 3.70 14.82
N ILE A 19 14.48 3.90 15.08
CA ILE A 19 13.54 2.81 15.40
C ILE A 19 13.32 1.96 14.14
N LYS A 20 13.37 0.64 14.30
CA LYS A 20 13.21 -0.35 13.22
C LYS A 20 12.20 -1.43 13.63
N ALA A 21 11.65 -2.14 12.65
CA ALA A 21 10.91 -3.37 12.90
C ALA A 21 11.80 -4.39 13.63
N MET A 22 11.19 -5.30 14.40
CA MET A 22 11.84 -6.29 15.28
C MET A 22 12.67 -5.69 16.43
N MET A 23 12.66 -4.37 16.62
CA MET A 23 13.33 -3.74 17.76
C MET A 23 12.51 -3.95 19.04
N MET A 24 13.15 -4.39 20.12
CA MET A 24 12.50 -4.46 21.44
C MET A 24 11.94 -3.09 21.86
N ILE A 25 10.69 -3.05 22.35
CA ILE A 25 10.01 -1.80 22.78
C ILE A 25 10.85 -1.05 23.83
N GLY A 26 11.49 -1.78 24.76
CA GLY A 26 12.37 -1.19 25.76
C GLY A 26 13.56 -0.43 25.15
N THR A 27 14.15 -0.96 24.08
CA THR A 27 15.24 -0.31 23.33
C THR A 27 14.70 0.89 22.54
N ALA A 28 13.56 0.73 21.87
CA ALA A 28 12.93 1.81 21.11
C ALA A 28 12.59 3.03 21.99
N ARG A 29 12.13 2.82 23.23
CA ARG A 29 11.86 3.89 24.20
C ARG A 29 13.11 4.62 24.69
N LYS A 30 14.28 3.97 24.67
CA LYS A 30 15.56 4.64 24.97
C LYS A 30 15.97 5.59 23.83
N LEU A 31 15.70 5.20 22.58
CA LEU A 31 15.97 6.03 21.39
C LEU A 31 14.98 7.20 21.25
N CYS A 32 13.71 6.96 21.60
CA CYS A 32 12.65 7.97 21.57
C CYS A 32 11.83 7.89 22.87
N PRO A 33 12.15 8.70 23.90
CA PRO A 33 11.42 8.69 25.18
C PRO A 33 9.93 8.98 25.04
N ASN A 34 9.55 9.79 24.03
CA ASN A 34 8.17 10.15 23.71
C ASN A 34 7.47 9.15 22.79
N LEU A 35 8.03 7.95 22.58
CA LEU A 35 7.46 6.94 21.69
C LEU A 35 6.06 6.51 22.17
N VAL A 36 5.07 6.71 21.31
CA VAL A 36 3.73 6.16 21.45
C VAL A 36 3.71 4.76 20.84
N VAL A 37 3.33 3.76 21.63
CA VAL A 37 3.20 2.37 21.18
C VAL A 37 1.72 2.01 21.20
N LEU A 38 1.21 1.59 20.05
CA LEU A 38 -0.17 1.18 19.88
C LEU A 38 -0.30 -0.35 20.07
N PRO A 39 -1.44 -0.84 20.56
CA PRO A 39 -1.72 -2.27 20.56
C PRO A 39 -1.81 -2.81 19.12
N TYR A 40 -1.63 -4.12 18.98
CA TYR A 40 -1.79 -4.80 17.70
C TYR A 40 -3.28 -5.05 17.42
N GLU A 41 -3.79 -4.50 16.31
CA GLU A 41 -5.19 -4.63 15.90
C GLU A 41 -5.31 -5.38 14.56
N PHE A 42 -5.30 -6.72 14.62
CA PHE A 42 -5.22 -7.55 13.40
C PHE A 42 -6.38 -7.35 12.43
N GLU A 43 -7.61 -7.23 12.95
CA GLU A 43 -8.81 -7.14 12.11
C GLU A 43 -8.83 -5.88 11.25
N GLU A 44 -8.33 -4.75 11.76
CA GLU A 44 -8.24 -3.52 10.96
C GLU A 44 -7.19 -3.65 9.85
N TYR A 45 -6.04 -4.26 10.14
CA TYR A 45 -5.03 -4.54 9.11
C TYR A 45 -5.59 -5.47 8.03
N LYS A 46 -6.31 -6.52 8.43
CA LYS A 46 -6.95 -7.47 7.52
C LYS A 46 -8.00 -6.79 6.64
N ARG A 47 -8.87 -5.96 7.22
CA ARG A 47 -9.91 -5.22 6.47
C ARG A 47 -9.29 -4.32 5.39
N VAL A 48 -8.22 -3.59 5.73
CA VAL A 48 -7.49 -2.74 4.78
C VAL A 48 -6.80 -3.58 3.71
N SER A 49 -6.18 -4.70 4.10
CA SER A 49 -5.56 -5.66 3.18
C SER A 49 -6.54 -6.25 2.18
N ASP A 50 -7.70 -6.72 2.64
CA ASP A 50 -8.75 -7.28 1.79
C ASP A 50 -9.20 -6.25 0.76
N THR A 51 -9.36 -4.98 1.17
CA THR A 51 -9.69 -3.87 0.25
C THR A 51 -8.58 -3.62 -0.77
N MET A 52 -7.31 -3.64 -0.34
CA MET A 52 -6.16 -3.49 -1.25
C MET A 52 -6.15 -4.60 -2.30
N TYR A 53 -6.32 -5.86 -1.90
CA TYR A 53 -6.36 -6.99 -2.82
C TYR A 53 -7.55 -6.94 -3.77
N GLU A 54 -8.74 -6.57 -3.29
CA GLU A 54 -9.93 -6.39 -4.13
C GLU A 54 -9.69 -5.36 -5.24
N ILE A 55 -9.01 -4.26 -4.93
CA ILE A 55 -8.62 -3.25 -5.93
C ILE A 55 -7.68 -3.87 -6.96
N MET A 56 -6.62 -4.57 -6.52
CA MET A 56 -5.64 -5.19 -7.43
C MET A 56 -6.28 -6.22 -8.38
N PHE A 57 -7.12 -7.11 -7.84
CA PHE A 57 -7.86 -8.11 -8.63
C PHE A 57 -8.87 -7.47 -9.59
N GLY A 58 -9.30 -6.22 -9.33
CA GLY A 58 -10.13 -5.45 -10.25
C GLY A 58 -9.45 -5.11 -11.58
N TYR A 59 -8.11 -5.05 -11.63
CA TYR A 59 -7.35 -4.73 -12.84
C TYR A 59 -6.84 -5.96 -13.59
N THR A 60 -6.50 -7.03 -12.88
CA THR A 60 -5.99 -8.27 -13.48
C THR A 60 -6.18 -9.43 -12.52
N ALA A 61 -6.43 -10.62 -13.06
CA ALA A 61 -6.50 -11.84 -12.27
C ALA A 61 -5.10 -12.35 -11.85
N ARG A 62 -4.03 -11.81 -12.44
CA ARG A 62 -2.64 -12.25 -12.19
C ARG A 62 -2.01 -11.46 -11.05
N VAL A 63 -2.54 -11.66 -9.84
CA VAL A 63 -2.01 -11.08 -8.60
C VAL A 63 -1.42 -12.20 -7.76
N GLN A 64 -0.20 -12.00 -7.29
CA GLN A 64 0.49 -12.88 -6.35
C GLN A 64 0.62 -12.18 -4.99
N PRO A 65 -0.13 -12.61 -3.97
CA PRO A 65 0.02 -12.14 -2.60
C PRO A 65 1.41 -12.47 -2.04
N MET A 66 2.05 -11.51 -1.36
CA MET A 66 3.35 -11.72 -0.69
C MET A 66 3.25 -11.54 0.83
N SER A 67 2.45 -10.58 1.29
CA SER A 67 2.18 -10.30 2.71
C SER A 67 0.79 -9.66 2.86
N ILE A 68 0.41 -9.22 4.06
CA ILE A 68 -0.84 -8.48 4.27
C ILE A 68 -0.86 -7.11 3.55
N ASP A 69 0.29 -6.54 3.19
CA ASP A 69 0.44 -5.21 2.63
C ASP A 69 1.26 -5.16 1.34
N GLU A 70 1.57 -6.33 0.74
CA GLU A 70 2.43 -6.45 -0.44
C GLU A 70 1.94 -7.52 -1.42
N ALA A 71 2.04 -7.24 -2.71
CA ALA A 71 1.69 -8.15 -3.78
C ALA A 71 2.46 -7.85 -5.07
N TYR A 72 2.69 -8.87 -5.89
CA TYR A 72 3.08 -8.70 -7.29
C TYR A 72 1.87 -8.74 -8.20
N ILE A 73 1.92 -7.96 -9.28
CA ILE A 73 0.83 -7.84 -10.25
C ILE A 73 1.43 -7.96 -11.65
N ASP A 74 0.98 -8.96 -12.43
CA ASP A 74 1.35 -9.07 -13.84
C ASP A 74 0.37 -8.29 -14.71
N VAL A 75 0.90 -7.24 -15.33
CA VAL A 75 0.19 -6.30 -16.21
C VAL A 75 0.43 -6.57 -17.70
N THR A 76 1.15 -7.63 -18.05
CA THR A 76 1.52 -7.97 -19.43
C THR A 76 0.28 -8.19 -20.29
N GLY A 77 0.12 -7.42 -21.37
CA GLY A 77 -1.04 -7.55 -22.25
C GLY A 77 -2.26 -6.72 -21.85
N LEU A 78 -2.20 -5.95 -20.75
CA LEU A 78 -3.16 -4.87 -20.51
C LEU A 78 -2.87 -3.71 -21.47
N SER A 79 -3.91 -3.07 -21.99
CA SER A 79 -3.77 -1.80 -22.71
C SER A 79 -4.09 -0.61 -21.80
N ALA A 80 -3.58 0.57 -22.14
CA ALA A 80 -3.89 1.79 -21.38
C ALA A 80 -5.40 2.06 -21.35
N LYS A 81 -6.11 1.77 -22.44
CA LYS A 81 -7.56 1.93 -22.52
C LYS A 81 -8.28 1.03 -21.51
N ASP A 82 -7.93 -0.25 -21.45
CA ASP A 82 -8.58 -1.19 -20.52
C ASP A 82 -8.41 -0.74 -19.06
N VAL A 83 -7.23 -0.23 -18.71
CA VAL A 83 -6.93 0.25 -17.36
C VAL A 83 -7.73 1.50 -17.03
N ILE A 84 -7.85 2.45 -17.97
CA ILE A 84 -8.67 3.66 -17.79
C ILE A 84 -10.13 3.26 -17.64
N ASP A 85 -10.68 2.45 -18.54
CA ASP A 85 -12.08 2.02 -18.51
C ASP A 85 -12.43 1.35 -17.17
N VAL A 86 -11.55 0.48 -16.65
CA VAL A 86 -11.69 -0.12 -15.31
C VAL A 86 -11.66 0.93 -14.20
N PHE A 87 -10.69 1.85 -14.22
CA PHE A 87 -10.57 2.88 -13.21
C PHE A 87 -11.81 3.79 -13.17
N GLU A 88 -12.26 4.29 -14.32
CA GLU A 88 -13.43 5.15 -14.41
C GLU A 88 -14.70 4.41 -13.97
N MET A 89 -14.85 3.14 -14.35
CA MET A 89 -15.98 2.32 -13.89
C MET A 89 -15.98 2.11 -12.37
N ARG A 90 -14.81 1.88 -11.77
CA ARG A 90 -14.68 1.58 -10.33
C ARG A 90 -14.76 2.81 -9.44
N THR A 91 -14.33 3.97 -9.95
CA THR A 91 -14.21 5.21 -9.14
C THR A 91 -15.25 6.26 -9.50
N GLY A 92 -15.78 6.24 -10.73
CA GLY A 92 -16.57 7.33 -11.29
C GLY A 92 -15.74 8.55 -11.70
N ASP A 93 -14.43 8.56 -11.44
CA ASP A 93 -13.53 9.66 -11.76
C ASP A 93 -13.00 9.50 -13.18
N ARG A 94 -13.22 10.52 -14.02
CA ARG A 94 -12.67 10.54 -15.38
C ARG A 94 -11.18 10.87 -15.36
N MET A 95 -10.39 10.14 -16.14
CA MET A 95 -8.98 10.44 -16.33
C MET A 95 -8.80 11.54 -17.38
N SER A 96 -8.00 12.55 -17.06
CA SER A 96 -7.62 13.54 -18.06
C SER A 96 -6.64 12.91 -19.05
N THR A 97 -6.76 13.25 -20.34
CA THR A 97 -5.79 12.84 -21.38
C THR A 97 -4.36 13.27 -21.05
N SER A 98 -4.19 14.37 -20.29
CA SER A 98 -2.88 14.81 -19.79
C SER A 98 -2.29 13.87 -18.74
N ASP A 99 -3.13 13.16 -17.97
CA ASP A 99 -2.69 12.29 -16.88
C ASP A 99 -2.11 10.95 -17.40
N VAL A 100 -2.41 10.64 -18.66
CA VAL A 100 -2.02 9.39 -19.34
C VAL A 100 -1.07 9.63 -20.52
N GLN A 101 -0.64 10.86 -20.73
CA GLN A 101 0.34 11.14 -21.77
C GLN A 101 1.73 10.64 -21.34
N ASP A 102 2.42 9.93 -22.22
CA ASP A 102 3.80 9.45 -22.04
C ASP A 102 4.05 8.54 -20.82
N ILE A 103 3.01 7.87 -20.30
CA ILE A 103 3.11 6.90 -19.20
C ILE A 103 3.09 5.45 -19.74
N THR A 104 3.90 4.57 -19.14
CA THR A 104 3.82 3.13 -19.44
C THR A 104 2.56 2.51 -18.81
N VAL A 105 2.04 1.42 -19.39
CA VAL A 105 0.86 0.71 -18.84
C VAL A 105 1.09 0.31 -17.38
N GLY A 106 2.27 -0.21 -17.04
CA GLY A 106 2.59 -0.58 -15.66
C GLY A 106 2.54 0.61 -14.69
N SER A 107 3.04 1.77 -15.12
CA SER A 107 2.97 2.99 -14.31
C SER A 107 1.54 3.52 -14.17
N LEU A 108 0.72 3.39 -15.22
CA LEU A 108 -0.69 3.74 -15.20
C LEU A 108 -1.48 2.85 -14.22
N VAL A 109 -1.33 1.52 -14.29
CA VAL A 109 -1.93 0.58 -13.34
C VAL A 109 -1.53 0.92 -11.91
N ALA A 110 -0.23 1.14 -11.67
CA ALA A 110 0.28 1.52 -10.35
C ALA A 110 -0.35 2.82 -9.84
N MET A 111 -0.50 3.84 -10.68
CA MET A 111 -1.16 5.09 -10.31
C MET A 111 -2.64 4.87 -9.94
N CYS A 112 -3.40 4.18 -10.78
CA CYS A 112 -4.82 3.91 -10.58
C CYS A 112 -5.06 3.13 -9.28
N ILE A 113 -4.32 2.05 -9.05
CA ILE A 113 -4.38 1.25 -7.82
C ILE A 113 -4.05 2.11 -6.60
N ARG A 114 -2.98 2.91 -6.64
CA ARG A 114 -2.60 3.79 -5.51
C ARG A 114 -3.66 4.84 -5.21
N LYS A 115 -4.27 5.45 -6.22
CA LYS A 115 -5.38 6.40 -6.07
C LYS A 115 -6.58 5.74 -5.39
N GLU A 116 -6.98 4.56 -5.86
CA GLU A 116 -8.10 3.80 -5.27
C GLU A 116 -7.83 3.37 -3.83
N ILE A 117 -6.63 2.86 -3.53
CA ILE A 117 -6.25 2.49 -2.15
C ILE A 117 -6.37 3.73 -1.27
N LYS A 118 -5.79 4.85 -1.67
CA LYS A 118 -5.83 6.09 -0.89
C LYS A 118 -7.26 6.56 -0.65
N ALA A 119 -8.11 6.53 -1.68
CA ALA A 119 -9.50 6.95 -1.57
C ALA A 119 -10.33 6.05 -0.65
N LYS A 120 -10.15 4.72 -0.72
CA LYS A 120 -10.97 3.75 0.02
C LYS A 120 -10.48 3.48 1.45
N THR A 121 -9.18 3.61 1.71
CA THR A 121 -8.58 3.21 3.01
C THR A 121 -7.92 4.38 3.73
N GLY A 122 -7.62 5.48 3.04
CA GLY A 122 -6.81 6.58 3.58
C GLY A 122 -5.31 6.29 3.62
N CYS A 123 -4.88 5.05 3.31
CA CYS A 123 -3.48 4.64 3.35
C CYS A 123 -2.74 5.04 2.08
N ASP A 124 -1.48 5.45 2.24
CA ASP A 124 -0.56 5.64 1.12
C ASP A 124 0.10 4.31 0.75
N ALA A 125 0.27 4.06 -0.55
CA ALA A 125 0.98 2.91 -1.08
C ALA A 125 2.10 3.35 -2.02
N SER A 126 3.14 2.53 -2.12
CA SER A 126 4.24 2.66 -3.08
C SER A 126 4.17 1.52 -4.10
N ALA A 127 4.74 1.72 -5.29
CA ALA A 127 4.84 0.69 -6.31
C ALA A 127 6.20 0.74 -6.99
N GLY A 128 6.75 -0.43 -7.30
CA GLY A 128 7.91 -0.60 -8.18
C GLY A 128 7.45 -1.23 -9.49
N ILE A 129 7.96 -0.75 -10.61
CA ILE A 129 7.70 -1.32 -11.94
C ILE A 129 9.01 -1.87 -12.47
N GLY A 130 9.03 -3.16 -12.83
CA GLY A 130 10.19 -3.85 -13.37
C GLY A 130 9.77 -4.85 -14.46
N PRO A 131 10.75 -5.35 -15.25
CA PRO A 131 10.52 -6.36 -16.27
C PRO A 131 10.19 -7.75 -15.70
#